data_AF-A0A2D9EBK9-F1
#
_entry.id   AF-A0A2D9EBK9-F1
#
_cell.length_a   1.000
_cell.length_b   1.000
_cell.length_c   1.000
_cell.angle_alpha   90.00
_cell.angle_beta   90.00
_cell.angle_gamma   90.00
#
_symmetry.space_group_name_H-M   'P 1'
#
loop_
_entity.id
_entity.type
_entity.pdbx_description
1 polymer ?
#
loop_
_entity_poly.entity_id
_entity_poly.type
_entity_poly.pdbx_seq_one_letter_code
_entity_poly.pdbx_strand_id
1 'polypeptide(L)'
;MNRILIIAFSVSLVLTSCEKWTEGMTNEIDIPPIDPSIAATLIVAEQDEEIIVEVSTNVNLNDSIQYISDAVIQLTDESGNVIHSLSSEHFEENRYHIHLDEEFGIPEGEITLSIDAPELESVNSTATMPVTPNVELEFSLASDTMQLWDEVILDRYTINLQNDINRQENYMIYIEQKYYDDWKEEWTDWERSWLFETAAVDPRQEFLYAFGSVALVSDETVSTDPQGLNNIQLLAFSDPEQEDVERRVIVESVSVGLKKFYQSLDEYEMWSIDDLFAEPNLIYSNVSSGFGCFGMYSSATIEIK
;
A
#
# COMPACT_ATOMS: atom_id res chain seq x y z
N MET A 1 -19.44 -49.78 51.13
CA MET A 1 -20.48 -49.28 50.20
C MET A 1 -20.29 -47.77 50.02
N ASN A 2 -19.21 -47.33 49.35
CA ASN A 2 -18.87 -45.90 49.29
C ASN A 2 -17.85 -45.49 48.20
N ARG A 3 -17.59 -46.32 47.19
CA ARG A 3 -16.73 -45.95 46.04
C ARG A 3 -17.47 -46.06 44.70
N ILE A 4 -18.27 -47.11 44.54
CA ILE A 4 -19.11 -47.32 43.36
C ILE A 4 -20.17 -46.21 43.22
N LEU A 5 -20.75 -45.74 44.32
CA LEU A 5 -21.75 -44.67 44.31
C LEU A 5 -21.15 -43.29 44.00
N ILE A 6 -19.90 -43.03 44.43
CA ILE A 6 -19.18 -41.79 44.13
C ILE A 6 -18.73 -41.77 42.66
N ILE A 7 -18.27 -42.91 42.12
CA ILE A 7 -17.91 -43.04 40.70
C ILE A 7 -19.16 -42.88 39.82
N ALA A 8 -20.28 -43.50 40.18
CA ALA A 8 -21.54 -43.35 39.44
C ALA A 8 -22.07 -41.90 39.47
N PHE A 9 -21.93 -41.20 40.60
CA PHE A 9 -22.33 -39.79 40.69
C PHE A 9 -21.40 -38.86 39.90
N SER A 10 -20.09 -39.15 39.88
CA SER A 10 -19.09 -38.38 39.12
C SER A 10 -19.25 -38.56 37.60
N VAL A 11 -19.58 -39.77 37.13
CA VAL A 11 -19.83 -40.04 35.70
C VAL A 11 -21.14 -39.37 35.23
N SER A 12 -22.16 -39.31 36.08
CA SER A 12 -23.42 -38.61 35.77
C SER A 12 -23.21 -37.09 35.57
N LEU A 13 -22.34 -36.47 36.40
CA LEU A 13 -21.99 -35.05 36.29
C LEU A 13 -21.21 -34.69 35.02
N VAL A 14 -20.41 -35.62 34.49
CA VAL A 14 -19.68 -35.41 33.22
C VAL A 14 -20.61 -35.52 32.02
N LEU A 15 -21.61 -36.41 32.07
CA LEU A 15 -22.53 -36.63 30.95
C LEU A 15 -23.56 -35.51 30.80
N THR A 16 -24.02 -34.87 31.88
CA THR A 16 -24.93 -33.70 31.79
C THR A 16 -24.19 -32.39 31.51
N SER A 17 -22.87 -32.36 31.69
CA SER A 17 -22.02 -31.21 31.37
C SER A 17 -21.70 -31.09 29.89
N CYS A 18 -21.83 -32.15 29.09
CA CYS A 18 -21.49 -32.13 27.67
C CYS A 18 -22.61 -31.60 26.77
N GLU A 19 -23.89 -31.72 27.17
CA GLU A 19 -25.00 -31.30 26.31
C GLU A 19 -24.99 -29.78 26.04
N LYS A 20 -24.58 -28.97 27.04
CA LYS A 20 -24.41 -27.51 26.88
C LYS A 20 -23.17 -27.06 26.12
N TRP A 21 -22.22 -27.97 25.85
CA TRP A 21 -21.03 -27.69 25.03
C TRP A 21 -21.23 -28.14 23.58
N THR A 22 -22.07 -29.16 23.34
CA THR A 22 -22.44 -29.59 21.98
C THR A 22 -23.45 -28.68 21.32
N GLU A 23 -24.38 -28.11 22.10
CA GLU A 23 -25.20 -26.98 21.69
C GLU A 23 -24.45 -25.70 22.08
N GLY A 24 -23.32 -25.44 21.41
CA GLY A 24 -22.65 -24.16 21.55
C GLY A 24 -23.70 -23.06 21.38
N MET A 25 -23.75 -22.11 22.31
CA MET A 25 -24.54 -20.90 22.13
C MET A 25 -24.00 -20.18 20.89
N THR A 26 -24.49 -20.55 19.72
CA THR A 26 -24.53 -19.70 18.55
C THR A 26 -25.54 -18.62 18.93
N ASN A 27 -25.07 -17.62 19.67
CA ASN A 27 -25.66 -16.31 19.53
C ASN A 27 -25.38 -15.94 18.08
N GLU A 28 -26.33 -16.24 17.19
CA GLU A 28 -26.38 -15.59 15.89
C GLU A 28 -26.49 -14.10 16.20
N ILE A 29 -25.34 -13.42 16.11
CA ILE A 29 -25.30 -11.98 16.19
C ILE A 29 -25.94 -11.53 14.88
N ASP A 30 -27.17 -11.02 14.96
CA ASP A 30 -27.79 -10.33 13.84
C ASP A 30 -26.94 -9.10 13.53
N ILE A 31 -26.07 -9.24 12.52
CA ILE A 31 -25.31 -8.12 11.97
C ILE A 31 -26.33 -7.23 11.28
N PRO A 32 -26.46 -5.94 11.66
CA PRO A 32 -27.40 -5.06 11.00
C PRO A 32 -27.05 -4.97 9.51
N PRO A 33 -28.06 -4.93 8.62
CA PRO A 33 -27.80 -4.73 7.20
C PRO A 33 -27.10 -3.39 7.00
N ILE A 34 -26.04 -3.40 6.21
CA ILE A 34 -25.31 -2.20 5.80
C ILE A 34 -26.00 -1.66 4.55
N ASP A 35 -26.23 -0.34 4.49
CA ASP A 35 -26.71 0.31 3.27
C ASP A 35 -25.60 0.23 2.19
N PRO A 36 -25.92 -0.23 0.98
CA PRO A 36 -24.92 -0.39 -0.07
C PRO A 36 -24.37 0.98 -0.50
N SER A 37 -23.06 1.02 -0.67
CA SER A 37 -22.27 2.19 -0.98
C SER A 37 -21.17 1.82 -1.95
N ILE A 38 -20.81 2.75 -2.84
CA ILE A 38 -19.72 2.57 -3.79
C ILE A 38 -18.39 2.52 -3.04
N ALA A 39 -17.60 1.49 -3.31
CA ALA A 39 -16.18 1.39 -2.97
C ALA A 39 -15.38 1.49 -4.27
N ALA A 40 -14.45 2.44 -4.34
CA ALA A 40 -13.72 2.70 -5.57
C ALA A 40 -12.25 2.99 -5.35
N THR A 41 -11.39 2.32 -6.12
CA THR A 41 -9.96 2.52 -6.06
C THR A 41 -9.41 2.84 -7.45
N LEU A 42 -8.69 3.96 -7.54
CA LEU A 42 -7.91 4.38 -8.69
C LEU A 42 -6.57 4.88 -8.16
N ILE A 43 -5.48 4.26 -8.59
CA ILE A 43 -4.12 4.73 -8.35
C ILE A 43 -3.49 4.91 -9.73
N VAL A 44 -3.00 6.12 -10.03
CA VAL A 44 -2.46 6.45 -11.35
C VAL A 44 -1.11 7.15 -11.25
N ALA A 45 -0.18 6.75 -12.10
CA ALA A 45 1.14 7.34 -12.27
C ALA A 45 1.17 8.35 -13.41
N GLU A 46 2.12 9.29 -13.39
CA GLU A 46 2.34 10.21 -14.52
C GLU A 46 2.71 9.50 -15.84
N GLN A 47 3.31 8.31 -15.77
CA GLN A 47 3.79 7.54 -16.93
C GLN A 47 2.80 6.43 -17.35
N ASP A 48 1.64 6.34 -16.71
CA ASP A 48 0.67 5.28 -17.03
C ASP A 48 0.07 5.51 -18.43
N GLU A 49 0.07 4.46 -19.25
CA GLU A 49 -0.59 4.43 -20.57
C GLU A 49 -2.02 3.86 -20.49
N GLU A 50 -2.45 3.41 -19.31
CA GLU A 50 -3.77 2.84 -19.06
C GLU A 50 -4.31 3.30 -17.70
N ILE A 51 -5.58 3.70 -17.65
CA ILE A 51 -6.28 3.95 -16.39
C ILE A 51 -7.09 2.72 -16.04
N ILE A 52 -6.86 2.19 -14.84
CA ILE A 52 -7.58 1.06 -14.28
C ILE A 52 -8.33 1.52 -13.03
N VAL A 53 -9.66 1.34 -13.03
CA VAL A 53 -10.50 1.67 -11.88
C VAL A 53 -11.24 0.43 -11.41
N GLU A 54 -11.11 0.11 -10.13
CA GLU A 54 -11.92 -0.92 -9.49
C GLU A 54 -13.11 -0.26 -8.81
N VAL A 55 -14.33 -0.69 -9.17
CA VAL A 55 -15.58 -0.17 -8.60
C VAL A 55 -16.43 -1.34 -8.13
N SER A 56 -16.75 -1.35 -6.84
CA SER A 56 -17.54 -2.39 -6.18
C SER A 56 -18.50 -1.81 -5.17
N THR A 57 -19.36 -2.64 -4.58
CA THR A 57 -20.14 -2.29 -3.40
C THR A 57 -19.40 -2.72 -2.13
N ASN A 58 -19.58 -1.97 -1.05
CA ASN A 58 -19.27 -2.47 0.28
C ASN A 58 -20.12 -3.73 0.55
N VAL A 59 -19.52 -4.70 1.24
CA VAL A 59 -20.16 -6.00 1.51
C VAL A 59 -20.11 -6.31 3.00
N ASN A 60 -21.08 -7.10 3.47
CA ASN A 60 -21.01 -7.64 4.83
C ASN A 60 -19.87 -8.68 4.91
N LEU A 61 -19.44 -8.99 6.14
CA LEU A 61 -18.31 -9.90 6.42
C LEU A 61 -18.37 -11.27 5.70
N ASN A 62 -19.57 -11.74 5.36
CA ASN A 62 -19.79 -13.07 4.76
C ASN A 62 -20.15 -13.01 3.26
N ASP A 63 -20.29 -11.82 2.69
CA ASP A 63 -20.73 -11.64 1.32
C ASP A 63 -19.52 -11.53 0.38
N SER A 64 -19.69 -12.02 -0.85
CA SER A 64 -18.68 -11.86 -1.90
C SER A 64 -18.72 -10.44 -2.46
N ILE A 65 -17.55 -9.88 -2.79
CA ILE A 65 -17.41 -8.59 -3.46
C ILE A 65 -18.32 -8.56 -4.69
N GLN A 66 -19.12 -7.50 -4.82
CA GLN A 66 -19.96 -7.27 -6.00
C GLN A 66 -19.41 -6.08 -6.78
N TYR A 67 -18.92 -6.35 -7.98
CA TYR A 67 -18.40 -5.32 -8.88
C TYR A 67 -19.55 -4.61 -9.60
N ILE A 68 -19.42 -3.29 -9.77
CA ILE A 68 -20.43 -2.45 -10.41
C ILE A 68 -20.02 -2.26 -11.87
N SER A 69 -20.73 -2.89 -12.80
CA SER A 69 -20.42 -2.90 -14.23
C SER A 69 -21.08 -1.76 -15.05
N ASP A 70 -22.00 -1.02 -14.44
CA ASP A 70 -22.81 0.03 -15.07
C ASP A 70 -22.61 1.41 -14.45
N ALA A 71 -21.42 1.66 -13.90
CA ALA A 71 -21.02 2.97 -13.40
C ALA A 71 -20.55 3.90 -14.52
N VAL A 72 -20.71 5.20 -14.29
CA VAL A 72 -20.11 6.29 -15.06
C VAL A 72 -19.02 6.92 -14.21
N ILE A 73 -17.79 6.87 -14.70
CA ILE A 73 -16.60 7.38 -14.02
C ILE A 73 -16.10 8.60 -14.77
N GLN A 74 -15.76 9.66 -14.04
CA GLN A 74 -15.23 10.90 -14.61
C GLN A 74 -14.04 11.39 -13.80
N LEU A 75 -12.97 11.77 -14.51
CA LEU A 75 -11.85 12.55 -13.98
C LEU A 75 -11.99 13.97 -14.51
N THR A 76 -12.06 14.95 -13.62
CA THR A 76 -12.15 16.37 -13.99
C THR A 76 -10.99 17.18 -13.41
N ASP A 77 -10.55 18.18 -14.17
CA ASP A 77 -9.57 19.18 -13.71
C ASP A 77 -10.18 20.17 -12.69
N GLU A 78 -9.35 21.03 -12.12
CA GLU A 78 -9.76 22.08 -11.16
C GLU A 78 -10.79 23.07 -11.76
N SER A 79 -10.83 23.20 -13.08
CA SER A 79 -11.81 24.03 -13.80
C SER A 79 -13.15 23.32 -14.06
N GLY A 80 -13.25 22.04 -13.73
CA GLY A 80 -14.43 21.19 -13.97
C GLY A 80 -14.53 20.64 -15.39
N ASN A 81 -13.46 20.70 -16.19
CA ASN A 81 -13.43 20.05 -17.50
C ASN A 81 -13.16 18.56 -17.32
N VAL A 82 -13.89 17.72 -18.06
CA VAL A 82 -13.67 16.27 -18.08
C VAL A 82 -12.38 15.96 -18.85
N ILE A 83 -11.42 15.33 -18.18
CA ILE A 83 -10.15 14.85 -18.73
C ILE A 83 -10.36 13.45 -19.31
N HIS A 84 -10.94 12.55 -18.51
CA HIS A 84 -11.26 11.18 -18.90
C HIS A 84 -12.65 10.80 -18.43
N SER A 85 -13.33 9.94 -19.19
CA SER A 85 -14.60 9.36 -18.78
C SER A 85 -14.67 7.89 -19.17
N LEU A 86 -15.07 7.06 -18.22
CA LEU A 86 -15.27 5.63 -18.40
C LEU A 86 -16.75 5.32 -18.17
N SER A 87 -17.21 4.26 -18.81
CA SER A 87 -18.60 3.80 -18.80
C SER A 87 -18.62 2.28 -18.88
N SER A 88 -19.80 1.67 -18.89
CA SER A 88 -19.95 0.21 -19.00
C SER A 88 -19.27 -0.42 -20.22
N GLU A 89 -18.95 0.35 -21.27
CA GLU A 89 -18.20 -0.13 -22.44
C GLU A 89 -16.72 -0.43 -22.12
N HIS A 90 -16.21 0.14 -21.03
CA HIS A 90 -14.82 -0.01 -20.57
C HIS A 90 -14.69 -1.08 -19.48
N PHE A 91 -15.78 -1.75 -19.11
CA PHE A 91 -15.78 -2.71 -18.01
C PHE A 91 -15.36 -4.11 -18.50
N GLU A 92 -14.19 -4.56 -18.07
CA GLU A 92 -13.60 -5.85 -18.40
C GLU A 92 -13.01 -6.50 -17.14
N GLU A 93 -13.19 -7.82 -16.98
CA GLU A 93 -12.58 -8.60 -15.90
C GLU A 93 -12.75 -8.02 -14.47
N ASN A 94 -13.93 -7.45 -14.18
CA ASN A 94 -14.29 -6.82 -12.90
C ASN A 94 -13.72 -5.41 -12.65
N ARG A 95 -13.12 -4.77 -13.66
CA ARG A 95 -12.51 -3.45 -13.57
C ARG A 95 -12.86 -2.60 -14.80
N TYR A 96 -12.69 -1.29 -14.69
CA TYR A 96 -12.78 -0.39 -15.84
C TYR A 96 -11.39 -0.11 -16.38
N HIS A 97 -11.24 -0.24 -17.70
CA HIS A 97 -9.98 -0.11 -18.42
C HIS A 97 -10.12 0.92 -19.54
N ILE A 98 -9.25 1.91 -19.58
CA ILE A 98 -9.11 2.81 -20.74
C ILE A 98 -7.64 2.99 -21.06
N HIS A 99 -7.28 2.66 -22.31
CA HIS A 99 -5.96 2.95 -22.84
C HIS A 99 -5.90 4.42 -23.25
N LEU A 100 -4.81 5.07 -22.90
CA LEU A 100 -4.56 6.47 -23.21
C LEU A 100 -3.79 6.58 -24.52
N ASP A 101 -4.06 7.64 -25.29
CA ASP A 101 -3.32 7.93 -26.52
C ASP A 101 -1.87 8.39 -26.23
N GLU A 102 -1.66 8.96 -25.03
CA GLU A 102 -0.39 9.44 -24.48
C GLU A 102 -0.35 9.08 -22.98
N GLU A 103 0.83 9.09 -22.35
CA GLU A 103 0.97 8.92 -20.90
C GLU A 103 0.05 9.90 -20.14
N PHE A 104 -0.48 9.49 -18.98
CA PHE A 104 -1.41 10.29 -18.17
C PHE A 104 -0.88 11.71 -17.87
N GLY A 105 0.43 11.83 -17.66
CA GLY A 105 1.14 13.08 -17.46
C GLY A 105 0.95 13.69 -16.07
N ILE A 106 1.35 14.95 -15.94
CA ILE A 106 1.24 15.73 -14.69
C ILE A 106 0.19 16.81 -14.89
N PRO A 107 -1.10 16.56 -14.56
CA PRO A 107 -2.11 17.59 -14.65
C PRO A 107 -1.83 18.74 -13.66
N GLU A 108 -2.17 19.96 -14.06
CA GLU A 108 -2.11 21.11 -13.16
C GLU A 108 -3.28 21.08 -12.17
N GLY A 109 -2.98 21.30 -10.88
CA GLY A 109 -3.99 21.45 -9.84
C GLY A 109 -4.59 20.13 -9.35
N GLU A 110 -5.73 20.26 -8.66
CA GLU A 110 -6.46 19.13 -8.08
C GLU A 110 -7.33 18.45 -9.15
N ILE A 111 -7.27 17.12 -9.19
CA ILE A 111 -8.15 16.28 -9.99
C ILE A 111 -9.26 15.74 -9.11
N THR A 112 -10.48 15.75 -9.63
CA THR A 112 -11.64 15.13 -8.99
C THR A 112 -12.04 13.85 -9.72
N LEU A 113 -12.09 12.74 -8.99
CA LEU A 113 -12.74 11.50 -9.39
C LEU A 113 -14.21 11.55 -8.98
N SER A 114 -15.12 11.37 -9.92
CA SER A 114 -16.57 11.24 -9.67
C SER A 114 -17.07 9.92 -10.23
N ILE A 115 -17.88 9.21 -9.45
CA ILE A 115 -18.46 7.91 -9.84
C ILE A 115 -19.95 7.94 -9.54
N ASP A 116 -20.74 7.67 -10.57
CA ASP A 116 -22.19 7.55 -10.50
C ASP A 116 -22.59 6.13 -10.89
N ALA A 117 -23.45 5.50 -10.11
CA ALA A 117 -23.96 4.15 -10.38
C ALA A 117 -25.47 4.08 -10.09
N PRO A 118 -26.25 3.28 -10.84
CA PRO A 118 -27.68 3.18 -10.63
C PRO A 118 -28.04 2.73 -9.20
N GLU A 119 -29.06 3.37 -8.62
CA GLU A 119 -29.60 3.04 -7.29
C GLU A 119 -28.63 3.24 -6.11
N LEU A 120 -27.46 3.84 -6.33
CA LEU A 120 -26.46 4.18 -5.31
C LEU A 120 -26.23 5.69 -5.23
N GLU A 121 -25.75 6.17 -4.09
CA GLU A 121 -25.31 7.55 -3.95
C GLU A 121 -23.98 7.76 -4.70
N SER A 122 -23.91 8.79 -5.55
CA SER A 122 -22.70 9.13 -6.29
C SER A 122 -21.58 9.49 -5.33
N VAL A 123 -20.37 9.04 -5.62
CA VAL A 123 -19.19 9.31 -4.79
C VAL A 123 -18.18 10.18 -5.51
N ASN A 124 -17.40 10.91 -4.73
CA ASN A 124 -16.30 11.71 -5.23
C ASN A 124 -15.05 11.57 -4.37
N SER A 125 -13.91 11.87 -4.97
CA SER A 125 -12.61 11.95 -4.30
C SER A 125 -11.73 12.95 -5.02
N THR A 126 -10.75 13.52 -4.32
CA THR A 126 -9.77 14.41 -4.94
C THR A 126 -8.34 13.98 -4.65
N ALA A 127 -7.46 14.25 -5.62
CA ALA A 127 -6.03 14.04 -5.50
C ALA A 127 -5.29 15.07 -6.35
N THR A 128 -4.04 15.36 -5.98
CA THR A 128 -3.14 16.22 -6.75
C THR A 128 -1.95 15.38 -7.17
N MET A 129 -1.58 15.44 -8.46
CA MET A 129 -0.39 14.75 -8.95
C MET A 129 0.87 15.39 -8.32
N PRO A 130 1.70 14.62 -7.61
CA PRO A 130 2.97 15.13 -7.11
C PRO A 130 3.93 15.44 -8.27
N VAL A 131 4.89 16.33 -8.03
CA VAL A 131 5.89 16.65 -9.06
C VAL A 131 6.92 15.52 -9.07
N THR A 132 7.37 15.12 -10.27
CA THR A 132 8.43 14.13 -10.43
C THR A 132 9.62 14.46 -9.52
N PRO A 133 10.06 13.53 -8.66
CA PRO A 133 11.11 13.82 -7.70
C PRO A 133 12.44 14.12 -8.40
N ASN A 134 13.08 15.21 -7.99
CA ASN A 134 14.49 15.46 -8.32
C ASN A 134 15.36 14.81 -7.24
N VAL A 135 16.17 13.83 -7.65
CA VAL A 135 16.89 12.95 -6.73
C VAL A 135 18.40 13.09 -6.96
N GLU A 136 19.12 13.49 -5.91
CA GLU A 136 20.57 13.33 -5.87
C GLU A 136 20.90 12.11 -5.02
N LEU A 137 21.68 11.19 -5.59
CA LEU A 137 22.02 9.92 -4.96
C LEU A 137 23.55 9.78 -4.83
N GLU A 138 24.00 9.49 -3.62
CA GLU A 138 25.35 9.01 -3.34
C GLU A 138 25.29 7.53 -2.92
N PHE A 139 25.99 6.67 -3.66
CA PHE A 139 26.04 5.24 -3.42
C PHE A 139 27.41 4.82 -2.86
N SER A 140 27.41 3.91 -1.89
CA SER A 140 28.62 3.28 -1.35
C SER A 140 28.40 1.77 -1.20
N LEU A 141 29.10 1.00 -2.03
CA LEU A 141 29.09 -0.46 -2.02
C LEU A 141 29.72 -1.02 -0.74
N ALA A 142 29.12 -2.05 -0.16
CA ALA A 142 29.65 -2.82 0.99
C ALA A 142 30.19 -1.90 2.10
N SER A 143 29.42 -0.87 2.43
CA SER A 143 29.90 0.28 3.18
C SER A 143 29.60 0.20 4.68
N ASP A 144 28.75 -0.74 5.09
CA ASP A 144 28.43 -1.01 6.48
C ASP A 144 28.38 -2.50 6.79
N THR A 145 28.49 -2.84 8.06
CA THR A 145 28.36 -4.22 8.56
C THR A 145 27.51 -4.25 9.81
N MET A 146 26.45 -5.07 9.77
CA MET A 146 25.59 -5.33 10.92
C MET A 146 25.76 -6.76 11.41
N GLN A 147 25.72 -6.93 12.73
CA GLN A 147 25.75 -8.25 13.37
C GLN A 147 24.44 -8.45 14.13
N LEU A 148 23.43 -8.99 13.45
CA LEU A 148 22.16 -9.37 14.07
C LEU A 148 22.19 -10.84 14.52
N TRP A 149 22.69 -11.73 13.67
CA TRP A 149 22.85 -13.18 13.90
C TRP A 149 24.10 -13.73 13.20
N ASP A 150 24.31 -13.31 11.96
CA ASP A 150 25.57 -13.41 11.20
C ASP A 150 26.05 -12.00 10.80
N GLU A 151 27.27 -11.91 10.28
CA GLU A 151 27.80 -10.67 9.69
C GLU A 151 27.07 -10.41 8.36
N VAL A 152 26.32 -9.32 8.31
CA VAL A 152 25.62 -8.85 7.12
C VAL A 152 26.34 -7.63 6.60
N ILE A 153 26.74 -7.67 5.33
CA ILE A 153 27.34 -6.53 4.62
C ILE A 153 26.22 -5.75 3.95
N LEU A 154 26.27 -4.43 4.08
CA LEU A 154 25.21 -3.54 3.60
C LEU A 154 25.77 -2.50 2.64
N ASP A 155 25.02 -2.29 1.56
CA ASP A 155 25.16 -1.15 0.67
C ASP A 155 24.49 0.07 1.29
N ARG A 156 25.09 1.25 1.12
CA ARG A 156 24.54 2.52 1.62
C ARG A 156 24.15 3.44 0.48
N TYR A 157 22.93 3.96 0.58
CA TYR A 157 22.32 4.91 -0.34
C TYR A 157 22.01 6.17 0.44
N THR A 158 22.67 7.27 0.09
CA THR A 158 22.38 8.58 0.68
C THR A 158 21.66 9.42 -0.36
N ILE A 159 20.41 9.77 -0.05
CA ILE A 159 19.49 10.41 -0.98
C ILE A 159 19.23 11.84 -0.47
N ASN A 160 19.33 12.81 -1.38
CA ASN A 160 18.80 14.15 -1.16
C ASN A 160 17.59 14.36 -2.06
N LEU A 161 16.49 14.79 -1.43
CA LEU A 161 15.22 15.07 -2.10
C LEU A 161 14.91 16.55 -1.97
N GLN A 162 14.19 17.07 -2.96
CA GLN A 162 13.63 18.41 -2.87
C GLN A 162 12.61 18.48 -1.72
N ASN A 163 12.68 19.53 -0.90
CA ASN A 163 11.63 19.85 0.07
C ASN A 163 11.00 21.21 -0.25
N ASP A 164 9.80 21.22 -0.84
CA ASP A 164 9.05 22.45 -1.06
C ASP A 164 8.24 22.80 0.20
N ILE A 165 8.67 23.85 0.91
CA ILE A 165 8.02 24.31 2.15
C ILE A 165 6.54 24.74 1.98
N ASN A 166 6.03 24.83 0.75
CA ASN A 166 4.63 25.19 0.47
C ASN A 166 3.75 23.96 0.18
N ARG A 167 4.33 22.75 0.12
CA ARG A 167 3.63 21.51 -0.15
C ARG A 167 4.05 20.47 0.89
N GLN A 168 3.16 19.52 1.17
CA GLN A 168 3.55 18.33 1.93
C GLN A 168 4.20 17.32 0.98
N GLU A 169 5.46 16.98 1.22
CA GLU A 169 6.23 16.08 0.38
C GLU A 169 6.26 14.68 1.01
N ASN A 170 5.87 13.67 0.22
CA ASN A 170 5.88 12.28 0.63
C ASN A 170 6.49 11.45 -0.49
N TYR A 171 7.45 10.61 -0.14
CA TYR A 171 8.19 9.78 -1.06
C TYR A 171 8.16 8.31 -0.61
N MET A 172 7.86 7.41 -1.54
CA MET A 172 8.11 5.99 -1.38
C MET A 172 9.41 5.66 -2.11
N ILE A 173 10.36 5.07 -1.39
CA ILE A 173 11.68 4.77 -1.91
C ILE A 173 11.96 3.29 -1.76
N TYR A 174 12.35 2.66 -2.86
CA TYR A 174 12.78 1.26 -2.86
C TYR A 174 13.93 1.06 -3.84
N ILE A 175 14.64 -0.04 -3.61
CA ILE A 175 15.82 -0.41 -4.38
C ILE A 175 15.51 -1.69 -5.10
N GLU A 176 15.78 -1.72 -6.39
CA GLU A 176 15.73 -2.93 -7.18
C GLU A 176 17.11 -3.32 -7.66
N GLN A 177 17.32 -4.61 -7.75
CA GLN A 177 18.55 -5.22 -8.19
C GLN A 177 18.24 -6.38 -9.11
N LYS A 178 19.13 -6.61 -10.07
CA LYS A 178 19.14 -7.82 -10.87
C LYS A 178 20.57 -8.29 -11.04
N TYR A 179 20.70 -9.58 -11.31
CA TYR A 179 21.98 -10.26 -11.30
C TYR A 179 22.20 -10.96 -12.61
N TYR A 180 23.46 -11.14 -13.00
CA TYR A 180 23.77 -12.04 -14.09
C TYR A 180 23.78 -13.50 -13.59
N ASP A 181 22.93 -14.35 -14.16
CA ASP A 181 22.89 -15.78 -13.87
C ASP A 181 23.88 -16.51 -14.78
N ASP A 182 25.06 -16.83 -14.25
CA ASP A 182 26.12 -17.54 -14.95
C ASP A 182 25.69 -18.91 -15.51
N TRP A 183 24.71 -19.58 -14.90
CA TRP A 183 24.25 -20.88 -15.39
C TRP A 183 23.32 -20.78 -16.59
N LYS A 184 22.54 -19.68 -16.67
CA LYS A 184 21.62 -19.43 -17.79
C LYS A 184 22.19 -18.48 -18.84
N GLU A 185 23.31 -17.82 -18.54
CA GLU A 185 23.94 -16.80 -19.38
C GLU A 185 22.98 -15.64 -19.70
N GLU A 186 22.16 -15.23 -18.73
CA GLU A 186 21.18 -14.14 -18.87
C GLU A 186 21.05 -13.32 -17.58
N TRP A 187 20.53 -12.09 -17.70
CA TRP A 187 20.16 -11.28 -16.54
C TRP A 187 18.86 -11.81 -15.94
N THR A 188 18.76 -11.81 -14.61
CA THR A 188 17.49 -11.98 -13.91
C THR A 188 16.56 -10.79 -14.15
N ASP A 189 15.29 -10.97 -13.78
CA ASP A 189 14.37 -9.84 -13.65
C ASP A 189 14.80 -8.94 -12.47
N TRP A 190 14.29 -7.71 -12.49
CA TRP A 190 14.44 -6.78 -11.37
C TRP A 190 13.66 -7.29 -10.16
N GLU A 191 14.35 -7.40 -9.02
CA GLU A 191 13.77 -7.78 -7.75
C GLU A 191 14.02 -6.71 -6.70
N ARG A 192 13.06 -6.49 -5.80
CA ARG A 192 13.21 -5.55 -4.69
C ARG A 192 14.25 -6.07 -3.69
N SER A 193 15.17 -5.21 -3.30
CA SER A 193 16.12 -5.47 -2.23
C SER A 193 15.49 -5.16 -0.88
N TRP A 194 15.78 -6.00 0.11
CA TRP A 194 15.30 -5.77 1.47
C TRP A 194 16.06 -4.60 2.11
N LEU A 195 15.31 -3.60 2.61
CA LEU A 195 15.89 -2.46 3.30
C LEU A 195 16.05 -2.74 4.80
N PHE A 196 17.13 -2.20 5.36
CA PHE A 196 17.44 -2.29 6.77
C PHE A 196 17.34 -0.91 7.42
N GLU A 197 16.69 -0.88 8.58
CA GLU A 197 16.71 0.29 9.46
C GLU A 197 18.13 0.54 9.95
N THR A 198 18.55 1.80 9.93
CA THR A 198 19.81 2.17 10.59
C THR A 198 19.64 2.15 12.11
N ALA A 199 20.74 2.01 12.86
CA ALA A 199 20.68 2.03 14.33
C ALA A 199 20.14 3.36 14.90
N ALA A 200 20.14 4.43 14.12
CA ALA A 200 19.49 5.69 14.45
C ALA A 200 18.19 5.80 13.65
N VAL A 201 17.05 5.68 14.34
CA VAL A 201 15.74 5.89 13.71
C VAL A 201 15.67 7.33 13.19
N ASP A 202 15.53 7.47 11.87
CA ASP A 202 15.30 8.75 11.22
C ASP A 202 13.81 9.09 11.33
N PRO A 203 13.41 10.15 12.05
CA PRO A 203 12.00 10.48 12.26
C PRO A 203 11.26 10.90 10.98
N ARG A 204 11.98 11.06 9.86
CA ARG A 204 11.41 11.32 8.54
C ARG A 204 11.00 10.05 7.81
N GLN A 205 11.48 8.88 8.28
CA GLN A 205 11.34 7.60 7.59
C GLN A 205 10.45 6.64 8.38
N GLU A 206 9.67 5.87 7.65
CA GLU A 206 8.88 4.72 8.09
C GLU A 206 9.04 3.60 7.07
N PHE A 207 9.08 2.34 7.49
CA PHE A 207 9.24 1.21 6.58
C PHE A 207 7.92 0.47 6.42
N LEU A 208 7.46 0.34 5.18
CA LEU A 208 6.26 -0.40 4.80
C LEU A 208 6.69 -1.81 4.35
N TYR A 209 6.49 -2.79 5.22
CA TYR A 209 6.97 -4.16 5.06
C TYR A 209 6.08 -5.03 4.16
N ALA A 210 4.76 -4.80 4.14
CA ALA A 210 3.81 -5.48 3.27
C ALA A 210 4.10 -5.26 1.77
N PHE A 211 4.85 -4.20 1.46
CA PHE A 211 5.22 -3.81 0.09
C PHE A 211 6.66 -4.22 -0.29
N GLY A 212 7.26 -5.17 0.42
CA GLY A 212 8.62 -5.63 0.13
C GLY A 212 9.69 -4.65 0.63
N SER A 213 9.47 -4.07 1.81
CA SER A 213 10.39 -3.13 2.49
C SER A 213 10.60 -1.82 1.71
N VAL A 214 9.54 -1.02 1.60
CA VAL A 214 9.60 0.33 1.02
C VAL A 214 9.85 1.35 2.13
N ALA A 215 10.78 2.27 1.94
CA ALA A 215 10.97 3.40 2.84
C ALA A 215 10.01 4.54 2.46
N LEU A 216 9.03 4.80 3.32
CA LEU A 216 8.18 5.97 3.25
C LEU A 216 8.87 7.14 3.95
N VAL A 217 9.23 8.16 3.18
CA VAL A 217 9.92 9.37 3.65
C VAL A 217 8.97 10.55 3.54
N SER A 218 8.82 11.32 4.62
CA SER A 218 7.97 12.52 4.59
C SER A 218 8.61 13.72 5.25
N ASP A 219 8.20 14.91 4.79
CA ASP A 219 8.68 16.17 5.31
C ASP A 219 7.98 16.62 6.61
N GLU A 220 7.04 15.84 7.17
CA GLU A 220 6.17 16.28 8.27
C GLU A 220 6.94 16.85 9.47
N THR A 221 8.09 16.26 9.82
CA THR A 221 8.94 16.69 10.94
C THR A 221 9.89 17.83 10.58
N VAL A 222 10.01 18.17 9.30
CA VAL A 222 11.00 19.09 8.71
C VAL A 222 10.39 20.06 7.67
N SER A 223 9.07 20.22 7.65
CA SER A 223 8.30 20.99 6.65
C SER A 223 8.66 22.47 6.52
N THR A 224 9.41 23.00 7.49
CA THR A 224 9.87 24.41 7.49
C THR A 224 11.33 24.57 7.03
N ASP A 225 12.03 23.47 6.76
CA ASP A 225 13.43 23.45 6.32
C ASP A 225 13.52 23.02 4.85
N PRO A 226 13.89 23.92 3.91
CA PRO A 226 14.08 23.57 2.50
C PRO A 226 15.12 22.47 2.24
N GLN A 227 15.97 22.12 3.22
CA GLN A 227 16.94 21.04 3.16
C GLN A 227 16.57 19.87 4.10
N GLY A 228 15.33 19.88 4.61
CA GLY A 228 14.81 18.93 5.57
C GLY A 228 14.85 17.48 5.10
N LEU A 229 14.85 17.25 3.78
CA LEU A 229 14.90 15.93 3.15
C LEU A 229 16.27 15.60 2.54
N ASN A 230 17.33 16.25 3.00
CA ASN A 230 18.70 15.86 2.65
C ASN A 230 19.23 14.75 3.57
N ASN A 231 20.20 14.00 3.06
CA ASN A 231 20.90 12.93 3.79
C ASN A 231 19.94 11.87 4.33
N ILE A 232 18.94 11.47 3.55
CA ILE A 232 18.11 10.29 3.81
C ILE A 232 19.01 9.07 3.56
N GLN A 233 19.23 8.25 4.58
CA GLN A 233 20.07 7.06 4.46
C GLN A 233 19.20 5.81 4.41
N LEU A 234 19.42 5.00 3.38
CA LEU A 234 18.86 3.65 3.26
C LEU A 234 20.01 2.65 3.19
N LEU A 235 19.79 1.50 3.82
CA LEU A 235 20.72 0.37 3.81
C LEU A 235 20.04 -0.81 3.13
N ALA A 236 20.73 -1.47 2.20
CA ALA A 236 20.23 -2.67 1.55
C ALA A 236 21.26 -3.80 1.67
N PHE A 237 20.80 -5.05 1.61
CA PHE A 237 21.70 -6.20 1.61
C PHE A 237 22.70 -6.11 0.44
N SER A 238 23.97 -6.38 0.72
CA SER A 238 25.00 -6.53 -0.30
C SER A 238 25.51 -7.96 -0.29
N ASP A 239 25.46 -8.62 -1.45
CA ASP A 239 26.20 -9.86 -1.68
C ASP A 239 27.57 -9.55 -2.29
N PRO A 240 28.68 -9.63 -1.51
CA PRO A 240 30.01 -9.35 -2.04
C PRO A 240 30.53 -10.45 -2.97
N GLU A 241 29.93 -11.64 -2.98
CA GLU A 241 30.33 -12.74 -3.87
C GLU A 241 29.76 -12.59 -5.28
N GLN A 242 28.78 -11.70 -5.46
CA GLN A 242 28.15 -11.46 -6.74
C GLN A 242 28.78 -10.25 -7.45
N GLU A 243 29.54 -10.52 -8.52
CA GLU A 243 30.35 -9.51 -9.22
C GLU A 243 29.51 -8.66 -10.20
N ASP A 244 28.49 -9.25 -10.83
CA ASP A 244 27.66 -8.61 -11.86
C ASP A 244 26.25 -8.30 -11.33
N VAL A 245 26.10 -7.12 -10.73
CA VAL A 245 24.84 -6.65 -10.14
C VAL A 245 24.49 -5.27 -10.70
N GLU A 246 23.36 -5.18 -11.40
CA GLU A 246 22.76 -3.90 -11.77
C GLU A 246 21.77 -3.48 -10.68
N ARG A 247 21.83 -2.21 -10.27
CA ARG A 247 20.99 -1.65 -9.22
C ARG A 247 20.28 -0.41 -9.73
N ARG A 248 19.07 -0.17 -9.25
CA ARG A 248 18.36 1.09 -9.46
C ARG A 248 17.61 1.49 -8.19
N VAL A 249 17.59 2.80 -7.92
CA VAL A 249 16.75 3.40 -6.88
C VAL A 249 15.51 3.96 -7.56
N ILE A 250 14.34 3.59 -7.07
CA ILE A 250 13.08 4.16 -7.51
C ILE A 250 12.58 5.06 -6.39
N VAL A 251 12.26 6.30 -6.74
CA VAL A 251 11.67 7.29 -5.84
C VAL A 251 10.33 7.69 -6.42
N GLU A 252 9.26 7.39 -5.71
CA GLU A 252 7.89 7.75 -6.06
C GLU A 252 7.44 8.89 -5.16
N SER A 253 7.16 10.06 -5.73
CA SER A 253 6.46 11.12 -5.01
C SER A 253 4.97 10.80 -5.00
N VAL A 254 4.37 10.66 -3.82
CA VAL A 254 3.00 10.16 -3.65
C VAL A 254 2.09 11.22 -3.05
N SER A 255 0.84 11.28 -3.54
CA SER A 255 -0.20 12.15 -2.97
C SER A 255 -0.47 11.80 -1.49
N VAL A 256 -0.91 12.80 -0.71
CA VAL A 256 -1.18 12.62 0.73
C VAL A 256 -2.20 11.51 1.01
N GLY A 257 -3.23 11.40 0.17
CA GLY A 257 -4.23 10.34 0.27
C GLY A 257 -3.63 8.96 0.04
N LEU A 258 -2.78 8.83 -0.99
CA LEU A 258 -2.11 7.56 -1.33
C LEU A 258 -1.12 7.12 -0.25
N LYS A 259 -0.34 8.06 0.32
CA LYS A 259 0.53 7.78 1.47
C LYS A 259 -0.27 7.14 2.62
N LYS A 260 -1.36 7.79 3.03
CA LYS A 260 -2.18 7.32 4.17
C LYS A 260 -2.83 5.97 3.87
N PHE A 261 -3.24 5.76 2.61
CA PHE A 261 -3.75 4.48 2.15
C PHE A 261 -2.71 3.37 2.34
N TYR A 262 -1.49 3.55 1.81
CA TYR A 262 -0.43 2.54 1.96
C TYR A 262 0.01 2.32 3.41
N GLN A 263 0.12 3.37 4.23
CA GLN A 263 0.40 3.22 5.66
C GLN A 263 -0.67 2.34 6.35
N SER A 264 -1.95 2.67 6.14
CA SER A 264 -3.05 1.91 6.76
C SER A 264 -3.16 0.47 6.23
N LEU A 265 -2.76 0.24 4.98
CA LEU A 265 -2.75 -1.10 4.38
C LEU A 265 -1.56 -1.91 4.88
N ASP A 266 -0.39 -1.29 5.05
CA ASP A 266 0.77 -1.92 5.68
C ASP A 266 0.44 -2.36 7.11
N GLU A 267 -0.15 -1.45 7.89
CA GLU A 267 -0.66 -1.77 9.22
C GLU A 267 -1.64 -2.94 9.16
N TYR A 268 -2.64 -2.92 8.26
CA TYR A 268 -3.62 -4.00 8.13
C TYR A 268 -2.99 -5.37 7.79
N GLU A 269 -2.03 -5.43 6.86
CA GLU A 269 -1.40 -6.68 6.41
C GLU A 269 -0.38 -7.22 7.43
N MET A 270 0.42 -6.31 8.02
CA MET A 270 1.36 -6.64 9.09
C MET A 270 0.64 -7.01 10.40
N TRP A 271 -0.63 -6.64 10.52
CA TRP A 271 -1.56 -7.14 11.53
C TRP A 271 -2.01 -8.57 11.23
N SER A 272 -1.07 -9.50 11.27
CA SER A 272 -1.40 -10.92 11.30
C SER A 272 -0.21 -11.70 11.86
N ILE A 273 -0.28 -12.07 13.15
CA ILE A 273 0.24 -13.36 13.64
C ILE A 273 -0.17 -13.65 15.10
N ASP A 274 -0.33 -12.66 16.01
CA ASP A 274 -0.41 -13.00 17.46
C ASP A 274 -1.40 -12.23 18.36
N ASP A 275 -2.17 -11.22 17.89
CA ASP A 275 -2.97 -10.39 18.82
C ASP A 275 -4.47 -10.69 18.78
N LEU A 276 -4.93 -11.54 19.72
CA LEU A 276 -6.31 -12.04 19.83
C LEU A 276 -7.33 -10.97 20.30
N PHE A 277 -6.89 -9.73 20.55
CA PHE A 277 -7.72 -8.64 21.10
C PHE A 277 -7.57 -7.31 20.37
N ALA A 278 -6.88 -7.30 19.23
CA ALA A 278 -6.68 -6.07 18.49
C ALA A 278 -7.99 -5.64 17.78
N GLU A 279 -8.39 -4.39 17.96
CA GLU A 279 -9.57 -3.81 17.29
C GLU A 279 -9.32 -3.75 15.77
N PRO A 280 -10.31 -4.02 14.91
CA PRO A 280 -10.10 -3.97 13.46
C PRO A 280 -9.58 -2.59 13.03
N ASN A 281 -8.42 -2.55 12.41
CA ASN A 281 -7.88 -1.34 11.81
C ASN A 281 -8.66 -0.98 10.55
N LEU A 282 -9.11 0.28 10.49
CA LEU A 282 -9.77 0.83 9.31
C LEU A 282 -8.70 1.22 8.29
N ILE A 283 -8.76 0.61 7.11
CA ILE A 283 -7.99 1.07 5.95
C ILE A 283 -8.45 2.49 5.60
N TYR A 284 -7.51 3.40 5.41
CA TYR A 284 -7.77 4.78 5.07
C TYR A 284 -8.57 4.89 3.76
N SER A 285 -9.45 5.89 3.68
CA SER A 285 -10.15 6.23 2.44
C SER A 285 -10.27 7.74 2.29
N ASN A 286 -10.12 8.22 1.06
CA ASN A 286 -10.43 9.60 0.64
C ASN A 286 -11.63 9.67 -0.31
N VAL A 287 -12.38 8.58 -0.49
CA VAL A 287 -13.62 8.56 -1.25
C VAL A 287 -14.77 8.97 -0.32
N SER A 288 -15.73 9.75 -0.81
CA SER A 288 -16.82 10.31 0.02
C SER A 288 -17.70 9.26 0.71
N SER A 289 -17.73 8.04 0.18
CA SER A 289 -18.38 6.87 0.82
C SER A 289 -17.62 6.31 2.02
N GLY A 290 -16.33 6.62 2.15
CA GLY A 290 -15.43 6.03 3.13
C GLY A 290 -14.80 4.70 2.68
N PHE A 291 -14.96 4.29 1.42
CA PHE A 291 -14.40 3.04 0.90
C PHE A 291 -13.58 3.24 -0.39
N GLY A 292 -12.33 2.80 -0.36
CA GLY A 292 -11.39 2.85 -1.49
C GLY A 292 -10.48 4.08 -1.47
N CYS A 293 -9.68 4.25 -2.51
CA CYS A 293 -8.68 5.33 -2.58
C CYS A 293 -8.54 5.90 -3.98
N PHE A 294 -8.55 7.23 -4.10
CA PHE A 294 -8.03 7.92 -5.28
C PHE A 294 -6.63 8.45 -4.97
N GLY A 295 -5.62 7.85 -5.57
CA GLY A 295 -4.22 8.18 -5.36
C GLY A 295 -3.51 8.51 -6.67
N MET A 296 -2.55 9.43 -6.58
CA MET A 296 -1.69 9.81 -7.70
C MET A 296 -0.24 9.81 -7.27
N TYR A 297 0.67 9.45 -8.18
CA TYR A 297 2.11 9.49 -7.94
C TYR A 297 2.91 9.77 -9.21
N SER A 298 4.13 10.27 -9.03
CA SER A 298 5.14 10.43 -10.07
C SER A 298 6.43 9.80 -9.64
N SER A 299 7.27 9.35 -10.57
CA SER A 299 8.43 8.52 -10.22
C SER A 299 9.70 8.94 -10.95
N ALA A 300 10.83 8.80 -10.26
CA ALA A 300 12.15 8.90 -10.84
C ALA A 300 12.90 7.59 -10.59
N THR A 301 13.60 7.11 -11.63
CA THR A 301 14.48 5.95 -11.54
C THR A 301 15.92 6.38 -11.75
N ILE A 302 16.79 5.98 -10.83
CA ILE A 302 18.22 6.30 -10.84
C ILE A 302 18.98 5.00 -10.92
N GLU A 303 19.57 4.72 -12.09
CA GLU A 303 20.45 3.57 -12.29
C GLU A 303 21.82 3.82 -11.64
N ILE A 304 22.32 2.80 -10.95
CA ILE A 304 23.64 2.79 -10.33
C ILE A 304 24.55 1.92 -11.19
N LYS A 305 25.70 2.49 -11.55
CA LYS A 305 26.74 1.84 -12.36
C LYS A 305 27.92 1.40 -11.53
#